data_AF-A0A3R7XM76-F1
#
_entry.id   AF-A0A3R7XM76-F1
#
_cell.length_a   1.000
_cell.length_b   1.000
_cell.length_c   1.000
_cell.angle_alpha   90.00
_cell.angle_beta   90.00
_cell.angle_gamma   90.00
#
_symmetry.space_group_name_H-M   'P 1'
#
loop_
_entity.id
_entity.type
_entity.pdbx_description
1 polymer ?
#
loop_
_entity_poly.entity_id
_entity_poly.type
_entity_poly.pdbx_seq_one_letter_code
_entity_poly.pdbx_strand_id
1 'polypeptide(L)'
;MATMEDDEGPQLVHIATLGETPLPTALDGVAVILRLPQDTNPATAKLVDWITLCASEQCALITASLAEDGEDLPPNGVDGFVSFDMAADQALRDDFPDMQILAAGLSSRDQAMQAGERGADALFFGDLRAASAAEMRASVDDDLAEWWVEMMEVPCIVPVASAKEDPDYAPEFIAVPLG
;
A
#
# COMPACT_ATOMS: atom_id res chain seq x y z
N MET A 1 -28.38 3.57 24.91
CA MET A 1 -27.95 4.75 24.15
C MET A 1 -26.45 4.61 24.03
N ALA A 2 -26.01 3.85 23.03
CA ALA A 2 -24.59 3.70 22.74
C ALA A 2 -24.20 4.97 21.98
N THR A 3 -23.21 5.69 22.50
CA THR A 3 -22.52 6.76 21.79
C THR A 3 -21.86 6.12 20.57
N MET A 4 -22.48 6.28 19.40
CA MET A 4 -21.85 6.03 18.11
C MET A 4 -20.96 7.24 17.84
N GLU A 5 -19.78 7.24 18.46
CA GLU A 5 -18.74 8.24 18.26
C GLU A 5 -17.41 7.50 18.23
N ASP A 6 -17.17 6.80 17.12
CA ASP A 6 -15.83 6.40 16.68
C ASP A 6 -15.93 6.29 15.15
N ASP A 7 -16.29 7.40 14.50
CA ASP A 7 -15.93 7.61 13.10
C ASP A 7 -14.45 8.02 13.10
N GLU A 8 -13.61 7.08 13.52
CA GLU A 8 -12.17 7.17 13.36
C GLU A 8 -11.99 7.04 11.86
N GLY A 9 -11.86 8.18 11.17
CA GLY A 9 -11.76 8.25 9.71
C GLY A 9 -10.64 7.36 9.14
N PRO A 10 -10.38 7.42 7.83
CA PRO A 10 -9.45 6.49 7.18
C PRO A 10 -8.11 6.38 7.91
N GLN A 11 -7.63 5.16 8.09
CA GLN A 11 -6.34 4.92 8.71
C GLN A 11 -5.21 5.39 7.78
N LEU A 12 -4.13 5.91 8.36
CA LEU A 12 -3.05 6.54 7.60
C LEU A 12 -2.00 5.53 7.14
N VAL A 13 -1.75 5.49 5.83
CA VAL A 13 -0.64 4.77 5.21
C VAL A 13 0.34 5.79 4.63
N HIS A 14 1.63 5.58 4.87
CA HIS A 14 2.69 6.42 4.32
C HIS A 14 3.30 5.80 3.07
N ILE A 15 3.62 6.61 2.06
CA ILE A 15 4.35 6.21 0.87
C ILE A 15 5.75 6.81 0.93
N ALA A 16 6.76 5.97 0.85
CA ALA A 16 8.16 6.37 0.79
C ALA A 16 8.87 5.67 -0.37
N THR A 17 9.97 6.23 -0.84
CA THR A 17 10.83 5.60 -1.86
C THR A 17 12.21 5.35 -1.27
N LEU A 18 12.66 4.09 -1.30
CA LEU A 18 13.95 3.70 -0.74
C LEU A 18 15.10 4.39 -1.48
N GLY A 19 15.99 5.03 -0.72
CA GLY A 19 17.12 5.80 -1.27
C GLY A 19 16.79 7.23 -1.68
N GLU A 20 15.51 7.61 -1.74
CA GLU A 20 15.05 8.96 -2.10
C GLU A 20 14.39 9.68 -0.91
N THR A 21 13.42 9.02 -0.26
CA THR A 21 12.76 9.56 0.93
C THR A 21 13.71 9.46 2.13
N PRO A 22 13.99 10.56 2.85
CA PRO A 22 14.80 10.51 4.06
C PRO A 22 14.06 9.69 5.12
N LEU A 23 14.80 8.82 5.82
CA LEU A 23 14.25 8.06 6.94
C LEU A 23 13.78 9.03 8.04
N PRO A 24 12.49 9.01 8.44
CA PRO A 24 12.00 9.89 9.49
C PRO A 24 12.43 9.39 10.88
N THR A 25 12.20 10.21 11.90
CA THR A 25 12.50 9.84 13.29
C THR A 25 11.33 9.20 14.04
N ALA A 26 10.13 9.28 13.47
CA ALA A 26 8.89 8.73 14.01
C ALA A 26 7.89 8.50 12.85
N LEU A 27 6.90 7.65 13.07
CA LEU A 27 5.80 7.39 12.14
C LEU A 27 4.47 7.56 12.89
N ASP A 28 3.47 8.13 12.22
CA ASP A 28 2.10 8.32 12.75
C ASP A 28 1.04 7.55 11.95
N GLY A 29 1.47 6.72 11.00
CA GLY A 29 0.61 5.83 10.22
C GLY A 29 0.67 4.38 10.70
N VAL A 30 -0.29 3.58 10.24
CA VAL A 30 -0.39 2.14 10.54
C VAL A 30 0.49 1.30 9.63
N ALA A 31 0.84 1.81 8.45
CA ALA A 31 1.72 1.15 7.50
C ALA A 31 2.57 2.14 6.70
N VAL A 32 3.72 1.66 6.21
CA VAL A 32 4.54 2.31 5.18
C VAL A 32 4.58 1.40 3.96
N ILE A 33 4.13 1.92 2.82
CA ILE A 33 4.42 1.35 1.50
C ILE A 33 5.75 1.92 1.03
N LEU A 34 6.80 1.12 1.10
CA LEU A 34 8.15 1.47 0.68
C LEU A 34 8.40 1.01 -0.75
N ARG A 35 8.40 1.96 -1.68
CA ARG A 35 8.72 1.75 -3.10
C ARG A 35 10.21 1.44 -3.25
N LEU A 36 10.51 0.38 -3.99
CA LEU A 36 11.86 -0.09 -4.29
C LEU A 36 12.16 0.16 -5.77
N PRO A 37 12.92 1.21 -6.14
CA PRO A 37 13.32 1.42 -7.52
C PRO A 37 14.21 0.28 -8.01
N GLN A 38 14.07 -0.11 -9.27
CA GLN A 38 14.78 -1.24 -9.88
C GLN A 38 16.31 -1.22 -9.67
N ASP A 39 16.92 -0.04 -9.77
CA ASP A 39 18.39 0.11 -9.68
C ASP A 39 18.90 0.35 -8.23
N THR A 40 18.04 0.20 -7.23
CA THR A 40 18.39 0.46 -5.82
C THR A 40 18.94 -0.78 -5.14
N ASN A 41 20.14 -0.68 -4.57
CA ASN A 41 20.69 -1.71 -3.70
C ASN A 41 20.11 -1.56 -2.28
N PRO A 42 19.34 -2.51 -1.74
CA PRO A 42 18.65 -2.35 -0.45
C PRO A 42 19.59 -2.18 0.74
N ALA A 43 20.76 -2.80 0.71
CA ALA A 43 21.74 -2.70 1.79
C ALA A 43 22.36 -1.29 1.83
N THR A 44 22.78 -0.77 0.67
CA THR A 44 23.30 0.60 0.56
C THR A 44 22.23 1.64 0.84
N ALA A 45 20.99 1.37 0.44
CA ALA A 45 19.86 2.26 0.62
C ALA A 45 19.19 2.15 2.00
N LYS A 46 19.76 1.34 2.91
CA LYS A 46 19.38 1.24 4.33
C LYS A 46 17.96 0.70 4.58
N LEU A 47 17.55 -0.34 3.84
CA LEU A 47 16.27 -1.03 4.08
C LEU A 47 16.14 -1.51 5.55
N VAL A 48 17.24 -1.96 6.16
CA VAL A 48 17.26 -2.39 7.58
C VAL A 48 16.88 -1.27 8.54
N ASP A 49 17.24 -0.01 8.24
CA ASP A 49 16.87 1.12 9.08
C ASP A 49 15.35 1.37 9.02
N TRP A 50 14.74 1.18 7.84
CA TRP A 50 13.27 1.23 7.67
C TRP A 50 12.57 0.10 8.42
N ILE A 51 13.04 -1.14 8.30
CA ILE A 51 12.51 -2.29 9.04
C ILE A 51 12.55 -2.01 10.55
N THR A 52 13.70 -1.52 11.04
CA THR A 52 13.89 -1.23 12.47
C THR A 52 12.94 -0.15 12.96
N LEU A 53 12.76 0.92 12.18
CA LEU A 53 11.86 2.01 12.53
C LEU A 53 10.40 1.55 12.56
N CYS A 54 9.95 0.86 11.51
CA CYS A 54 8.56 0.39 11.42
C CYS A 54 8.24 -0.56 12.58
N ALA A 55 9.14 -1.49 12.90
CA ALA A 55 9.00 -2.39 14.04
C ALA A 55 8.95 -1.64 15.39
N SER A 56 9.75 -0.58 15.59
CA SER A 56 9.74 0.19 16.85
C SER A 56 8.48 1.04 17.02
N GLU A 57 7.93 1.55 15.91
CA GLU A 57 6.72 2.37 15.89
C GLU A 57 5.44 1.52 15.78
N GLN A 58 5.54 0.18 15.77
CA GLN A 58 4.42 -0.75 15.56
C GLN A 58 3.64 -0.47 14.26
N CYS A 59 4.36 -0.04 13.23
CA CYS A 59 3.86 0.24 11.90
C CYS A 59 4.25 -0.91 10.96
N ALA A 60 3.33 -1.38 10.12
CA ALA A 60 3.65 -2.40 9.12
C ALA A 60 4.56 -1.83 8.02
N LEU A 61 5.51 -2.61 7.53
CA LEU A 61 6.33 -2.26 6.37
C LEU A 61 5.97 -3.16 5.19
N ILE A 62 5.44 -2.54 4.13
CA ILE A 62 5.06 -3.20 2.88
C ILE A 62 5.99 -2.74 1.77
N THR A 63 6.68 -3.66 1.10
CA THR A 63 7.59 -3.31 0.00
C THR A 63 6.91 -3.37 -1.36
N ALA A 64 7.15 -2.39 -2.21
CA ALA A 64 6.64 -2.35 -3.58
C ALA A 64 7.79 -2.33 -4.59
N SER A 65 8.10 -3.47 -5.19
CA SER A 65 9.11 -3.52 -6.27
C SER A 65 8.59 -2.81 -7.52
N LEU A 66 9.36 -1.84 -8.00
CA LEU A 66 9.05 -1.12 -9.24
C LEU A 66 9.73 -1.74 -10.47
N ALA A 67 10.47 -2.84 -10.30
CA ALA A 67 11.07 -3.59 -11.40
C ALA A 67 9.99 -4.27 -12.26
N GLU A 68 10.18 -4.30 -13.57
CA GLU A 68 9.23 -4.92 -14.51
C GLU A 68 9.26 -6.46 -14.48
N ASP A 69 10.39 -7.04 -14.08
CA ASP A 69 10.62 -8.49 -13.96
C ASP A 69 10.32 -9.07 -12.57
N GLY A 70 9.82 -8.23 -11.65
CA GLY A 70 9.02 -8.66 -10.51
C GLY A 70 9.69 -9.62 -9.53
N GLU A 71 11.02 -9.68 -9.48
CA GLU A 71 11.70 -10.56 -8.52
C GLU A 71 12.12 -9.76 -7.28
N ASP A 72 11.19 -9.56 -6.34
CA ASP A 72 11.58 -9.27 -4.95
C ASP A 72 10.67 -9.98 -3.91
N LEU A 73 11.06 -11.24 -3.70
CA LEU A 73 11.06 -12.10 -2.51
C LEU A 73 10.24 -11.74 -1.25
N PRO A 74 9.35 -12.66 -0.84
CA PRO A 74 9.05 -12.94 0.56
C PRO A 74 10.10 -13.84 1.27
N PRO A 75 10.48 -13.57 2.55
CA PRO A 75 10.53 -12.28 3.21
C PRO A 75 11.93 -11.92 3.74
N ASN A 76 12.36 -10.70 3.43
CA ASN A 76 13.58 -10.07 3.94
C ASN A 76 13.37 -9.34 5.29
N GLY A 77 12.43 -9.80 6.12
CA GLY A 77 12.09 -9.21 7.42
C GLY A 77 11.08 -8.06 7.40
N VAL A 78 10.30 -7.93 6.32
CA VAL A 78 9.17 -7.00 6.18
C VAL A 78 7.84 -7.70 6.49
N ASP A 79 6.74 -6.95 6.63
CA ASP A 79 5.41 -7.49 6.98
C ASP A 79 4.58 -7.90 5.75
N GLY A 80 4.96 -7.41 4.56
CA GLY A 80 4.24 -7.71 3.34
C GLY A 80 4.83 -7.09 2.08
N PHE A 81 4.14 -7.27 0.96
CA PHE A 81 4.54 -6.73 -0.34
C PHE A 81 3.35 -6.28 -1.18
N VAL A 82 3.63 -5.47 -2.21
CA VAL A 82 2.68 -5.08 -3.24
C VAL A 82 2.81 -6.04 -4.43
N SER A 83 1.69 -6.66 -4.82
CA SER A 83 1.55 -7.39 -6.07
C SER A 83 0.92 -6.50 -7.14
N PHE A 84 1.53 -6.46 -8.32
CA PHE A 84 0.94 -5.85 -9.52
C PHE A 84 0.29 -6.89 -10.45
N ASP A 85 0.41 -8.18 -10.13
CA ASP A 85 -0.23 -9.28 -10.84
C ASP A 85 -0.52 -10.44 -9.86
N MET A 86 -1.67 -10.37 -9.20
CA MET A 86 -2.13 -11.42 -8.28
C MET A 86 -2.27 -12.79 -8.95
N ALA A 87 -2.36 -12.87 -10.30
CA ALA A 87 -2.36 -14.15 -11.00
C ALA A 87 -0.98 -14.82 -10.93
N ALA A 88 0.05 -14.04 -11.23
CA ALA A 88 1.43 -14.50 -11.21
C ALA A 88 1.88 -14.81 -9.78
N ASP A 89 1.42 -14.01 -8.81
CA ASP A 89 1.86 -14.08 -7.42
C ASP A 89 1.02 -15.03 -6.54
N GLN A 90 0.07 -15.78 -7.11
CA GLN A 90 -0.81 -16.67 -6.35
C GLN A 90 -0.02 -17.71 -5.52
N ALA A 91 1.09 -18.20 -6.05
CA ALA A 91 1.96 -19.12 -5.32
C ALA A 91 2.59 -18.49 -4.07
N LEU A 92 2.86 -17.18 -4.09
CA LEU A 92 3.43 -16.46 -2.93
C LEU A 92 2.40 -16.34 -1.79
N ARG A 93 1.10 -16.18 -2.11
CA ARG A 93 0.04 -16.22 -1.08
C ARG A 93 0.02 -17.56 -0.35
N ASP A 94 0.20 -18.67 -1.08
CA ASP A 94 0.24 -20.03 -0.53
C ASP A 94 1.50 -20.29 0.30
N ASP A 95 2.67 -19.85 -0.19
CA ASP A 95 3.96 -20.02 0.50
C ASP A 95 4.07 -19.12 1.75
N PHE A 96 3.38 -17.98 1.76
CA PHE A 96 3.44 -16.99 2.85
C PHE A 96 2.03 -16.57 3.30
N PRO A 97 1.26 -17.46 3.97
CA PRO A 97 -0.14 -17.22 4.32
C PRO A 97 -0.37 -16.15 5.39
N ASP A 98 0.68 -15.70 6.08
CA ASP A 98 0.62 -14.65 7.09
C ASP A 98 1.13 -13.29 6.59
N MET A 99 1.72 -13.22 5.39
CA MET A 99 2.19 -11.95 4.80
C MET A 99 1.01 -11.09 4.36
N GLN A 100 1.14 -9.78 4.52
CA GLN A 100 0.21 -8.81 3.95
C GLN A 100 0.49 -8.64 2.45
N ILE A 101 -0.53 -8.80 1.61
CA ILE A 101 -0.43 -8.64 0.16
C ILE A 101 -1.35 -7.50 -0.28
N LEU A 102 -0.76 -6.42 -0.77
CA LEU A 102 -1.50 -5.32 -1.37
C LEU A 102 -1.57 -5.51 -2.88
N ALA A 103 -2.77 -5.52 -3.47
CA ALA A 103 -2.92 -5.52 -4.92
C ALA A 103 -2.93 -4.09 -5.47
N ALA A 104 -2.14 -3.81 -6.50
CA ALA A 104 -2.06 -2.50 -7.16
C ALA A 104 -2.10 -2.64 -8.69
N GLY A 105 -2.21 -1.52 -9.41
CA GLY A 105 -2.25 -1.51 -10.89
C GLY A 105 -3.60 -1.97 -11.46
N LEU A 106 -4.67 -1.79 -10.70
CA LEU A 106 -6.03 -2.22 -11.04
C LEU A 106 -6.72 -1.13 -11.86
N SER A 107 -7.22 -1.48 -13.04
CA SER A 107 -7.85 -0.53 -13.99
C SER A 107 -9.32 -0.84 -14.28
N SER A 108 -9.88 -1.86 -13.63
CA SER A 108 -11.28 -2.26 -13.81
C SER A 108 -11.82 -3.03 -12.61
N ARG A 109 -13.15 -3.05 -12.48
CA ARG A 109 -13.86 -3.84 -11.45
C ARG A 109 -13.51 -5.33 -11.50
N ASP A 110 -13.42 -5.88 -12.71
CA ASP A 110 -13.08 -7.30 -12.92
C ASP A 110 -11.67 -7.62 -12.41
N GLN A 111 -10.68 -6.78 -12.69
CA GLN A 111 -9.33 -6.93 -12.15
C GLN A 111 -9.31 -6.82 -10.62
N ALA A 112 -10.02 -5.85 -10.05
CA ALA A 112 -10.10 -5.66 -8.60
C ALA A 112 -10.76 -6.88 -7.92
N MET A 113 -11.86 -7.39 -8.47
CA MET A 113 -12.53 -8.59 -7.98
C MET A 113 -11.60 -9.81 -8.02
N GLN A 114 -10.92 -10.03 -9.16
CA GLN A 114 -9.96 -11.12 -9.28
C GLN A 114 -8.80 -11.00 -8.27
N ALA A 115 -8.33 -9.79 -7.97
CA ALA A 115 -7.29 -9.57 -6.98
C ALA A 115 -7.75 -9.95 -5.57
N GLY A 116 -8.95 -9.52 -5.17
CA GLY A 116 -9.56 -9.89 -3.89
C GLY A 116 -9.80 -11.41 -3.78
N GLU A 117 -10.34 -12.04 -4.83
CA GLU A 117 -10.56 -13.51 -4.86
C GLU A 117 -9.26 -14.32 -4.74
N ARG A 118 -8.13 -13.75 -5.14
CA ARG A 118 -6.80 -14.37 -5.04
C ARG A 118 -6.10 -14.09 -3.72
N GLY A 119 -6.78 -13.46 -2.77
CA GLY A 119 -6.29 -13.29 -1.40
C GLY A 119 -5.43 -12.05 -1.19
N ALA A 120 -5.68 -10.98 -1.95
CA ALA A 120 -5.19 -9.65 -1.58
C ALA A 120 -5.81 -9.21 -0.25
N ASP A 121 -4.98 -8.71 0.67
CA ASP A 121 -5.39 -8.25 1.98
C ASP A 121 -5.93 -6.81 1.95
N ALA A 122 -5.51 -6.01 0.95
CA ALA A 122 -6.12 -4.73 0.60
C ALA A 122 -5.77 -4.35 -0.85
N LEU A 123 -6.53 -3.42 -1.42
CA LEU A 123 -6.35 -2.93 -2.79
C LEU A 123 -5.92 -1.46 -2.79
N PHE A 124 -4.88 -1.14 -3.55
CA PHE A 124 -4.43 0.22 -3.81
C PHE A 124 -5.04 0.72 -5.13
N PHE A 125 -5.90 1.73 -5.05
CA PHE A 125 -6.49 2.38 -6.22
C PHE A 125 -5.66 3.59 -6.63
N GLY A 126 -5.07 3.53 -7.82
CA GLY A 126 -4.09 4.48 -8.34
C GLY A 126 -2.80 3.79 -8.79
N ASP A 127 -1.97 4.52 -9.53
CA ASP A 127 -0.71 4.01 -10.06
C ASP A 127 0.44 4.22 -9.07
N LEU A 128 0.72 3.17 -8.27
CA LEU A 128 1.83 3.15 -7.33
C LEU A 128 3.20 3.28 -8.02
N ARG A 129 3.28 3.04 -9.34
CA ARG A 129 4.51 3.21 -10.14
C ARG A 129 4.67 4.63 -10.68
N ALA A 130 3.70 5.53 -10.47
CA ALA A 130 3.78 6.92 -10.93
C ALA A 130 5.04 7.64 -10.43
N ALA A 131 5.58 8.56 -11.25
CA ALA A 131 6.84 9.25 -10.96
C ALA A 131 6.71 10.28 -9.82
N SER A 132 5.49 10.74 -9.53
CA SER A 132 5.21 11.69 -8.45
C SER A 132 3.92 11.36 -7.72
N ALA A 133 3.80 11.85 -6.48
CA ALA A 133 2.56 11.74 -5.71
C ALA A 133 1.36 12.42 -6.40
N ALA A 134 1.60 13.53 -7.10
CA ALA A 134 0.54 14.22 -7.83
C ALA A 134 0.00 13.37 -8.99
N GLU A 135 0.88 12.71 -9.74
CA GLU A 135 0.50 11.80 -10.81
C GLU A 135 -0.18 10.54 -10.27
N MET A 136 0.31 9.99 -9.15
CA MET A 136 -0.32 8.86 -8.46
C MET A 136 -1.77 9.17 -8.08
N ARG A 137 -2.03 10.32 -7.47
CA ARG A 137 -3.40 10.76 -7.16
C ARG A 137 -4.24 11.02 -8.41
N ALA A 138 -3.66 11.65 -9.42
CA ALA A 138 -4.37 11.96 -10.67
C ALA A 138 -4.75 10.69 -11.46
N SER A 139 -4.15 9.56 -11.14
CA SER A 139 -4.46 8.26 -11.76
C SER A 139 -5.55 7.45 -11.04
N VAL A 140 -6.07 7.95 -9.90
CA VAL A 140 -7.18 7.32 -9.20
C VAL A 140 -8.43 7.39 -10.07
N ASP A 141 -9.11 6.26 -10.22
CA ASP A 141 -10.46 6.17 -10.77
C ASP A 141 -11.44 6.17 -9.58
N ASP A 142 -11.96 7.35 -9.23
CA ASP A 142 -12.84 7.51 -8.06
C ASP A 142 -14.14 6.70 -8.21
N ASP A 143 -14.69 6.57 -9.42
CA ASP A 143 -15.91 5.76 -9.67
C ASP A 143 -15.65 4.27 -9.40
N LEU A 144 -14.42 3.80 -9.62
CA LEU A 144 -13.99 2.44 -9.30
C LEU A 144 -13.73 2.26 -7.80
N ALA A 145 -13.04 3.21 -7.17
CA ALA A 145 -12.73 3.17 -5.74
C ALA A 145 -14.00 3.27 -4.88
N GLU A 146 -14.88 4.22 -5.18
CA GLU A 146 -16.19 4.39 -4.52
C GLU A 146 -17.02 3.10 -4.64
N TRP A 147 -17.14 2.56 -5.87
CA TRP A 147 -17.87 1.31 -6.07
C TRP A 147 -17.26 0.15 -5.27
N TRP A 148 -15.94 0.08 -5.16
CA TRP A 148 -15.27 -0.96 -4.38
C TRP A 148 -15.64 -0.85 -2.90
N VAL A 149 -15.50 0.34 -2.32
CA VAL A 149 -15.83 0.61 -0.91
C VAL A 149 -17.30 0.30 -0.61
N GLU A 150 -18.22 0.61 -1.53
CA GLU A 150 -19.64 0.32 -1.34
C GLU A 150 -20.00 -1.18 -1.41
N MET A 151 -19.26 -1.96 -2.20
CA MET A 151 -19.70 -3.30 -2.61
C MET A 151 -18.87 -4.45 -2.03
N MET A 152 -17.67 -4.18 -1.52
CA MET A 152 -16.69 -5.19 -1.14
C MET A 152 -16.24 -5.04 0.31
N GLU A 153 -15.80 -6.15 0.91
CA GLU A 153 -15.27 -6.16 2.30
C GLU A 153 -13.75 -6.06 2.36
N VAL A 154 -13.04 -6.29 1.24
CA VAL A 154 -11.58 -6.19 1.20
C VAL A 154 -11.19 -4.71 1.22
N PRO A 155 -10.35 -4.27 2.17
CA PRO A 155 -10.05 -2.86 2.35
C PRO A 155 -9.47 -2.14 1.13
N CYS A 156 -9.78 -0.85 1.04
CA CYS A 156 -9.34 0.06 0.01
C CYS A 156 -8.29 1.03 0.54
N ILE A 157 -7.22 1.25 -0.24
CA ILE A 157 -6.19 2.27 -0.01
C ILE A 157 -6.23 3.26 -1.16
N VAL A 158 -6.43 4.55 -0.85
CA VAL A 158 -6.46 5.63 -1.85
C VAL A 158 -5.38 6.66 -1.58
N PRO A 159 -4.53 7.03 -2.56
CA PRO A 159 -3.57 8.11 -2.40
C PRO A 159 -4.29 9.47 -2.35
N VAL A 160 -3.96 10.28 -1.34
CA VAL A 160 -4.54 11.61 -1.10
C VAL A 160 -3.46 12.67 -0.91
N ALA A 161 -3.86 13.95 -0.90
CA ALA A 161 -2.89 15.03 -0.80
C ALA A 161 -2.29 15.24 0.59
N SER A 162 -3.04 14.92 1.64
CA SER A 162 -2.59 15.02 3.03
C SER A 162 -3.49 14.19 3.95
N ALA A 163 -3.03 13.89 5.16
CA ALA A 163 -3.82 13.15 6.16
C ALA A 163 -5.10 13.87 6.64
N LYS A 164 -5.36 15.10 6.16
CA LYS A 164 -6.58 15.87 6.45
C LYS A 164 -7.62 15.74 5.34
N GLU A 165 -7.26 15.13 4.22
CA GLU A 165 -8.16 14.89 3.12
C GLU A 165 -9.02 13.67 3.46
N ASP A 166 -10.32 13.83 3.28
CA ASP A 166 -11.33 12.84 3.62
C ASP A 166 -12.16 12.60 2.35
N PRO A 167 -11.86 11.53 1.59
CA PRO A 167 -12.59 11.22 0.36
C PRO A 167 -14.07 10.96 0.64
N ASP A 168 -14.96 11.45 -0.23
CA ASP A 168 -16.41 11.41 -0.01
C ASP A 168 -17.00 9.98 0.16
N TYR A 169 -16.26 8.96 -0.28
CA TYR A 169 -16.62 7.54 -0.19
C TYR A 169 -15.98 6.78 0.97
N ALA A 170 -15.25 7.46 1.87
CA ALA A 170 -14.72 6.91 3.12
C ALA A 170 -13.95 5.58 2.97
N PRO A 171 -12.81 5.54 2.25
CA PRO A 171 -11.99 4.34 2.16
C PRO A 171 -11.45 3.94 3.55
N GLU A 172 -11.12 2.67 3.76
CA GLU A 172 -10.53 2.23 5.03
C GLU A 172 -9.16 2.86 5.29
N PHE A 173 -8.40 3.12 4.22
CA PHE A 173 -7.07 3.70 4.29
C PHE A 173 -6.89 4.84 3.29
N ILE A 174 -6.18 5.87 3.74
CA ILE A 174 -5.63 6.90 2.88
C ILE A 174 -4.10 6.80 2.85
N ALA A 175 -3.52 6.97 1.67
CA ALA A 175 -2.08 6.93 1.48
C ALA A 175 -1.52 8.33 1.19
N VAL A 176 -0.52 8.76 1.96
CA VAL A 176 0.12 10.07 1.77
C VAL A 176 1.63 9.90 1.56
N PRO A 177 2.28 10.76 0.75
CA PRO A 177 3.73 10.77 0.67
C PRO A 177 4.34 11.16 2.01
N LEU A 178 5.35 10.40 2.45
CA LEU A 178 6.11 10.72 3.64
C LEU A 178 7.09 11.86 3.32
N GLY A 179 6.88 13.03 3.95
CA GLY A 179 7.64 14.26 3.67
C GLY A 179 7.47 15.36 4.72
#